data_AF-A0A661AET2-F1
#
_entry.id   AF-A0A661AET2-F1
#
_cell.length_a   1.000
_cell.length_b   1.000
_cell.length_c   1.000
_cell.angle_alpha   90.00
_cell.angle_beta   90.00
_cell.angle_gamma   90.00
#
_symmetry.space_group_name_H-M   'P 1'
#
loop_
_entity.id
_entity.type
_entity.pdbx_description
1 polymer ?
#
loop_
_entity_poly.entity_id
_entity_poly.type
_entity_poly.pdbx_seq_one_letter_code
_entity_poly.pdbx_strand_id
1 'polypeptide(L)'
;MRKMFVLTFIFVCGALFGREGGFVGNKSLEISCISHERTEDIIEFQVNRYYIDTVFIEGKRYSQVCLPGASIWLKKGYPETSQICKKYNNS
;
A
#
# COMPACT_ATOMS: atom_id res chain seq x y z
N MET A 1 -16.84 -39.93 10.96
CA MET A 1 -17.51 -38.84 10.22
C MET A 1 -17.22 -37.44 10.79
N ARG A 2 -17.26 -37.23 12.13
CA ARG A 2 -17.01 -35.93 12.77
C ARG A 2 -15.68 -35.25 12.40
N LYS A 3 -14.60 -36.04 12.21
CA LYS A 3 -13.26 -35.53 11.84
C LYS A 3 -13.17 -35.00 10.40
N MET A 4 -14.01 -35.51 9.48
CA MET A 4 -14.02 -35.02 8.09
C MET A 4 -14.65 -33.64 7.98
N PHE A 5 -15.69 -33.35 8.76
CA PHE A 5 -16.36 -32.04 8.77
C PHE A 5 -15.42 -30.90 9.20
N VAL A 6 -14.52 -31.16 10.16
CA VAL A 6 -13.57 -30.16 10.65
C VAL A 6 -12.56 -29.77 9.58
N LEU A 7 -12.05 -30.74 8.82
CA LEU A 7 -11.11 -30.51 7.72
C LEU A 7 -11.75 -29.69 6.59
N THR A 8 -12.98 -30.00 6.22
CA THR A 8 -13.72 -29.23 5.20
C THR A 8 -13.99 -27.81 5.68
N PHE A 9 -14.33 -27.61 6.95
CA PHE A 9 -14.57 -26.29 7.51
C PHE A 9 -13.31 -25.41 7.52
N ILE A 10 -12.16 -25.98 7.91
CA ILE A 10 -10.86 -25.26 7.88
C ILE A 10 -10.49 -24.86 6.44
N PHE A 11 -10.73 -25.75 5.47
CA PHE A 11 -10.43 -25.47 4.06
C PHE A 11 -11.30 -24.34 3.49
N VAL A 12 -12.59 -24.32 3.82
CA VAL A 12 -13.53 -23.27 3.41
C VAL A 12 -13.20 -21.94 4.08
N CYS A 13 -12.84 -21.93 5.36
CA CYS A 13 -12.39 -20.71 6.03
C CYS A 13 -11.09 -20.17 5.42
N GLY A 14 -10.11 -21.03 5.11
CA GLY A 14 -8.86 -20.62 4.48
C GLY A 14 -9.04 -19.92 3.12
N ALA A 15 -9.98 -20.40 2.31
CA ALA A 15 -10.30 -19.81 1.01
C ALA A 15 -11.01 -18.44 1.13
N LEU A 16 -11.79 -18.22 2.19
CA LEU A 16 -12.52 -16.96 2.39
C LEU A 16 -11.65 -15.80 2.90
N PHE A 17 -10.48 -16.10 3.49
CA PHE A 17 -9.57 -15.08 4.05
C PHE A 17 -8.27 -14.89 3.23
N GLY A 18 -8.17 -15.49 2.05
CA GLY A 18 -7.05 -15.25 1.13
C GLY A 18 -7.10 -13.83 0.54
N ARG A 19 -6.48 -12.86 1.21
CA ARG A 19 -6.33 -11.50 0.70
C ARG A 19 -5.39 -11.49 -0.50
N GLU A 20 -5.94 -11.26 -1.69
CA GLU A 20 -5.17 -11.05 -2.93
C GLU A 20 -4.54 -9.65 -2.92
N GLY A 21 -3.40 -9.50 -2.24
CA GLY A 21 -2.57 -8.29 -2.28
C GLY A 21 -1.26 -8.58 -2.98
N GLY A 22 -1.18 -8.31 -4.29
CA GLY A 22 0.06 -8.44 -5.06
C GLY A 22 0.81 -7.10 -5.12
N PHE A 23 2.12 -7.12 -4.87
CA PHE A 23 2.97 -5.97 -5.17
C PHE A 23 3.22 -5.89 -6.68
N VAL A 24 3.04 -4.69 -7.23
CA VAL A 24 3.37 -4.35 -8.61
C VAL A 24 4.65 -3.50 -8.61
N GLY A 25 5.68 -3.98 -9.31
CA GLY A 25 7.00 -3.32 -9.37
C GLY A 25 8.06 -4.01 -8.50
N ASN A 26 9.32 -3.82 -8.89
CA ASN A 26 10.46 -4.63 -8.41
C ASN A 26 11.49 -3.85 -7.59
N LYS A 27 11.32 -2.54 -7.39
CA LYS A 27 12.26 -1.69 -6.64
C LYS A 27 11.55 -0.93 -5.52
N SER A 28 12.23 -0.73 -4.39
CA SER A 28 11.75 0.11 -3.31
C SER A 28 11.62 1.59 -3.74
N LEU A 29 10.90 2.38 -2.95
CA LEU A 29 10.89 3.84 -3.09
C LEU A 29 12.33 4.38 -2.97
N GLU A 30 12.79 5.08 -4.01
CA GLU A 30 14.09 5.76 -4.02
C GLU A 30 13.86 7.27 -3.91
N ILE A 31 14.66 7.91 -3.07
CA ILE A 31 14.62 9.36 -2.83
C ILE A 31 16.04 9.87 -3.00
N SER A 32 16.23 10.87 -3.86
CA SER A 32 17.52 11.47 -4.18
C SER A 32 17.42 12.99 -4.11
N CYS A 33 18.50 13.65 -3.66
CA CYS A 33 18.66 15.08 -3.84
C CYS A 33 19.41 15.30 -5.15
N ILE A 34 18.78 15.99 -6.10
CA ILE A 34 19.37 16.25 -7.41
C ILE A 34 20.18 17.54 -7.39
N SER A 35 19.75 18.51 -6.59
CA SER A 35 20.47 19.78 -6.42
C SER A 35 20.30 20.30 -5.00
N HIS A 36 21.40 20.84 -4.46
CA HIS A 36 21.44 21.55 -3.19
C HIS A 36 22.12 22.90 -3.44
N GLU A 37 21.32 23.95 -3.54
CA GLU A 37 21.79 25.32 -3.60
C GLU A 37 21.51 26.02 -2.26
N ARG A 38 22.20 27.14 -1.99
CA ARG A 38 22.09 27.85 -0.71
C ARG A 38 20.65 28.23 -0.31
N THR A 39 19.74 28.30 -1.27
CA THR A 39 18.35 28.70 -1.10
C THR A 39 17.34 27.64 -1.50
N GLU A 40 17.76 26.54 -2.12
CA GLU A 40 16.84 25.57 -2.73
C GLU A 40 17.39 24.14 -2.68
N ASP A 41 16.52 23.21 -2.29
CA ASP A 41 16.76 21.78 -2.36
C ASP A 41 15.81 21.16 -3.38
N ILE A 42 16.35 20.54 -4.41
CA ILE A 42 15.57 19.78 -5.39
C ILE A 42 15.62 18.30 -5.01
N ILE A 43 14.47 17.76 -4.61
CA ILE A 43 14.32 16.37 -4.18
C ILE A 43 13.50 15.61 -5.22
N GLU A 44 14.03 14.48 -5.70
CA GLU A 44 13.32 13.57 -6.58
C GLU A 44 12.81 12.35 -5.81
N PHE A 45 11.56 11.97 -6.09
CA PHE A 45 10.91 10.79 -5.56
C PHE A 45 10.65 9.81 -6.70
N GLN A 46 11.35 8.68 -6.72
CA GLN A 46 11.12 7.63 -7.70
C GLN A 46 10.23 6.53 -7.11
N VAL A 47 8.96 6.54 -7.50
CA VAL A 47 7.94 5.57 -7.07
C VAL A 47 7.95 4.35 -8.00
N ASN A 48 8.84 3.40 -7.71
CA ASN A 48 9.07 2.23 -8.58
C ASN A 48 8.27 0.98 -8.19
N ARG A 49 7.44 1.07 -7.15
CA ARG A 49 6.59 -0.02 -6.66
C ARG A 49 5.35 0.53 -5.98
N TYR A 50 4.24 -0.17 -6.18
CA TYR A 50 2.98 0.05 -5.48
C TYR A 50 2.31 -1.31 -5.25
N TYR A 51 1.29 -1.37 -4.40
CA TYR A 51 0.41 -2.53 -4.36
C TYR A 51 -1.03 -2.06 -4.46
N ILE A 52 -1.87 -2.93 -5.01
CA ILE A 52 -3.30 -2.71 -5.05
C ILE A 52 -3.89 -3.58 -3.95
N ASP A 53 -4.62 -2.95 -3.05
CA ASP A 53 -5.38 -3.63 -2.03
C ASP A 53 -6.87 -3.57 -2.34
N THR A 54 -7.62 -4.55 -1.84
CA THR A 54 -9.08 -4.55 -1.96
C THR A 54 -9.67 -4.05 -0.65
N VAL A 55 -10.48 -2.99 -0.73
CA VAL A 55 -11.21 -2.44 0.42
C VAL A 55 -12.72 -2.52 0.20
N PHE A 56 -13.46 -2.74 1.27
CA PHE A 56 -14.93 -2.81 1.24
C PHE A 56 -15.51 -1.58 1.94
N ILE A 57 -16.22 -0.75 1.18
CA ILE A 57 -16.89 0.46 1.70
C ILE A 57 -18.39 0.27 1.47
N GLU A 58 -19.17 0.26 2.55
CA GLU A 58 -20.64 0.06 2.50
C GLU A 58 -21.05 -1.20 1.71
N GLY A 59 -20.27 -2.28 1.86
CA GLY A 59 -20.51 -3.56 1.18
C GLY A 59 -20.12 -3.61 -0.31
N LYS A 60 -19.63 -2.50 -0.88
CA LYS A 60 -19.10 -2.44 -2.24
C LYS A 60 -17.59 -2.63 -2.23
N ARG A 61 -17.08 -3.37 -3.21
CA ARG A 61 -15.64 -3.63 -3.40
C ARG A 61 -15.00 -2.47 -4.16
N TYR A 62 -13.89 -1.95 -3.63
CA TYR A 62 -13.08 -0.91 -4.25
C TYR A 62 -11.61 -1.35 -4.28
N SER A 63 -10.85 -0.76 -5.20
CA SER A 63 -9.40 -0.93 -5.30
C SER A 63 -8.71 0.29 -4.70
N GLN A 64 -7.77 0.04 -3.79
CA GLN A 64 -6.94 1.05 -3.18
C GLN A 64 -5.51 0.93 -3.71
N VAL A 65 -4.94 2.04 -4.17
CA VAL A 65 -3.52 2.10 -4.54
C VAL A 65 -2.70 2.52 -3.33
N CYS A 66 -1.76 1.66 -2.94
CA CYS A 66 -0.90 1.88 -1.79
C CYS A 66 0.56 2.01 -2.24
N LEU A 67 1.22 3.09 -1.80
CA LEU A 67 2.63 3.34 -2.07
C LEU A 67 3.50 2.91 -0.87
N PRO A 68 4.66 2.26 -1.09
CA PRO A 68 5.57 1.89 -0.01
C PRO A 68 6.07 3.13 0.75
N GLY A 69 5.93 3.11 2.07
CA GLY A 69 6.36 4.23 2.92
C GLY A 69 5.45 5.46 2.87
N ALA A 70 4.31 5.38 2.17
CA ALA A 70 3.29 6.41 2.23
C ALA A 70 2.37 6.21 3.43
N SER A 71 2.02 7.30 4.10
CA SER A 71 0.88 7.35 5.00
C SER A 71 -0.40 7.53 4.19
N ILE A 72 -1.44 6.83 4.62
CA ILE A 72 -2.78 7.00 4.10
C ILE A 72 -3.42 8.19 4.81
N TRP A 73 -3.94 9.14 4.05
CA TRP A 73 -4.73 10.25 4.59
C TRP A 73 -6.15 10.19 4.04
N LEU A 74 -7.11 9.91 4.92
CA LEU A 74 -8.53 9.79 4.62
C LEU A 74 -9.27 11.01 5.16
N LYS A 75 -9.65 11.93 4.27
CA LYS A 75 -10.64 12.96 4.60
C LYS A 75 -12.02 12.45 4.19
N LYS A 76 -12.96 12.43 5.14
CA LYS A 76 -14.34 11.95 4.89
C LYS A 76 -14.94 12.67 3.67
N GLY A 77 -15.48 11.89 2.73
CA GLY A 77 -16.11 12.40 1.50
C GLY A 77 -15.17 12.61 0.31
N TYR A 78 -13.86 12.35 0.46
CA TYR A 78 -12.87 12.44 -0.61
C TYR A 78 -12.25 11.07 -0.93
N PRO A 79 -11.76 10.87 -2.16
CA PRO A 79 -11.00 9.68 -2.50
C PRO A 79 -9.74 9.60 -1.62
N GLU A 80 -9.43 8.38 -1.20
CA GLU A 80 -8.23 8.09 -0.44
C GLU A 80 -6.98 8.32 -1.29
N THR A 81 -6.04 9.09 -0.75
CA THR A 81 -4.78 9.41 -1.45
C THR A 81 -3.60 9.01 -0.58
N SER A 82 -2.62 8.35 -1.20
CA SER A 82 -1.36 8.00 -0.55
C SER A 82 -0.44 9.22 -0.52
N GLN A 83 0.16 9.53 0.63
CA GLN A 83 1.13 10.61 0.80
C GLN A 83 2.47 10.09 1.31
N ILE A 84 3.58 10.44 0.67
CA ILE A 84 4.92 10.10 1.13
C ILE A 84 5.45 11.27 1.97
N CYS A 85 5.58 11.06 3.27
CA CYS A 85 6.20 12.02 4.19
C CYS A 85 7.49 11.41 4.73
N LYS A 86 8.64 11.88 4.25
CA LYS A 86 9.94 11.43 4.75
C LYS A 86 10.83 12.62 5.07
N LYS A 87 11.44 12.60 6.25
CA LYS A 87 12.40 13.60 6.69
C LYS A 87 13.71 13.34 5.96
N TYR A 88 14.17 14.30 5.16
CA TYR A 88 15.47 14.26 4.52
C TYR A 88 16.53 14.67 5.55
N ASN A 89 17.50 13.78 5.82
CA ASN A 89 18.63 14.06 6.71
C ASN A 89 19.85 14.41 5.85
N ASN A 90 20.28 15.67 5.90
CA ASN A 90 21.60 16.09 5.40
C ASN A 90 22.66 15.53 6.36
N SER A 91 23.48 14.59 5.89
CA SER A 91 24.63 14.06 6.63
C SER A 91 25.91 14.69 6.09
#